data_AF-A0A9E4G3H6-F1
#
_entry.id   AF-A0A9E4G3H6-F1
#
_cell.length_a   1.000
_cell.length_b   1.000
_cell.length_c   1.000
_cell.angle_alpha   90.00
_cell.angle_beta   90.00
_cell.angle_gamma   90.00
#
_symmetry.space_group_name_H-M   'P 1'
#
loop_
_entity.id
_entity.type
_entity.pdbx_description
1 polymer ?
#
loop_
_entity_poly.entity_id
_entity_poly.type
_entity_poly.pdbx_seq_one_letter_code
_entity_poly.pdbx_strand_id
1 'polypeptide(L)'
;MPWSTLQVFLRGIATPLRLLISSYALLLALFTLLRLLRISGVPLIDLANTFAPYLYMPLVVSFPLSIIVTRGSSEDLDKARKRLTQPARKREHSHYRAHPPRWSVLLQIGLLAIGLYWFALPSMYRPLDPPASETFRVVSFNVQGSNAELERATEWLLGAAPDVIVLQETAEGYDPRLAPLYEVYAHEDHIEGSVRVFSRFAILQRDVLTIEAPGDGKSGREALRLLLNLDGRHLAVYALHFSLPLRPRPPLNPDADIGPEALLRYDESRRNAQIRRFLAILDQETAPYIVAGDFNMSDASLIYDEFAGRM
;
A
#
# COMPACT_ATOMS: atom_id res chain seq x y z
N MET A 1 9.64 39.58 -18.31
CA MET A 1 10.82 39.40 -17.43
C MET A 1 12.06 39.19 -18.30
N PRO A 2 13.17 39.93 -18.07
CA PRO A 2 14.39 39.68 -18.81
C PRO A 2 14.93 38.29 -18.45
N TRP A 3 15.26 37.50 -19.48
CA TRP A 3 15.80 36.14 -19.37
C TRP A 3 17.01 36.02 -18.42
N SER A 4 17.73 37.12 -18.17
CA SER A 4 18.89 37.17 -17.27
C SER A 4 18.55 36.96 -15.79
N THR A 5 17.43 37.48 -15.28
CA THR A 5 17.06 37.33 -13.85
C THR A 5 16.69 35.89 -13.52
N LEU A 6 15.93 35.24 -14.41
CA LEU A 6 15.55 33.84 -14.25
C LEU A 6 16.79 32.93 -14.28
N GLN A 7 17.74 33.16 -15.19
CA GLN A 7 18.98 32.37 -15.24
C GLN A 7 19.85 32.51 -13.97
N VAL A 8 19.96 33.72 -13.42
CA VAL A 8 20.72 33.95 -12.16
C VAL A 8 20.03 33.23 -11.00
N PHE A 9 18.70 33.32 -10.89
CA PHE A 9 17.93 32.59 -9.90
C PHE A 9 18.12 31.07 -10.03
N LEU A 10 17.95 30.53 -11.24
CA LEU A 10 18.14 29.10 -11.52
C LEU A 10 19.55 28.61 -11.17
N ARG A 11 20.59 29.41 -11.43
CA ARG A 11 21.98 29.08 -11.02
C ARG A 11 22.15 29.09 -9.50
N GLY A 12 21.50 30.02 -8.80
CA GLY A 12 21.53 30.09 -7.33
C GLY A 12 20.92 28.86 -6.67
N ILE A 13 19.81 28.36 -7.22
CA ILE A 13 19.12 27.17 -6.69
C ILE A 13 19.71 25.85 -7.22
N ALA A 14 20.47 25.86 -8.30
CA ALA A 14 20.96 24.64 -8.96
C ALA A 14 21.83 23.76 -8.07
N THR A 15 22.70 24.36 -7.25
CA THR A 15 23.58 23.62 -6.32
C THR A 15 22.80 23.00 -5.15
N PRO A 16 22.00 23.76 -4.37
CA PRO A 16 21.22 23.16 -3.28
C PRO A 16 20.20 22.15 -3.79
N LEU A 17 19.57 22.40 -4.95
CA LEU A 17 18.65 21.44 -5.57
C LEU A 17 19.37 20.13 -5.94
N ARG A 18 20.58 20.20 -6.52
CA ARG A 18 21.37 19.00 -6.83
C ARG A 18 21.77 18.20 -5.59
N LEU A 19 22.15 18.89 -4.51
CA LEU A 19 22.45 18.25 -3.24
C LEU A 19 21.20 17.55 -2.69
N LEU A 20 20.06 18.23 -2.69
CA LEU A 20 18.79 17.65 -2.25
C LEU A 20 18.41 16.40 -3.04
N ILE A 21 18.46 16.46 -4.38
CA ILE A 21 18.15 15.32 -5.26
C ILE A 21 19.11 14.16 -5.02
N SER A 22 20.41 14.44 -4.87
CA SER A 22 21.42 13.40 -4.65
C SER A 22 21.28 12.75 -3.27
N SER A 23 21.03 13.53 -2.24
CA SER A 23 20.76 13.03 -0.88
C SER A 23 19.51 12.17 -0.87
N TYR A 24 18.45 12.60 -1.55
CA TYR A 24 17.23 11.84 -1.68
C TYR A 24 17.44 10.51 -2.42
N ALA A 25 18.19 10.52 -3.53
CA ALA A 25 18.55 9.29 -4.25
C ALA A 25 19.38 8.33 -3.37
N LEU A 26 20.31 8.84 -2.56
CA LEU A 26 21.08 8.00 -1.62
C LEU A 26 20.18 7.40 -0.54
N LEU A 27 19.23 8.16 0.00
CA LEU A 27 18.24 7.66 0.97
C LEU A 27 17.35 6.58 0.35
N LEU A 28 16.89 6.77 -0.89
CA LEU A 28 16.12 5.75 -1.62
C LEU A 28 16.95 4.51 -1.92
N ALA A 29 18.22 4.65 -2.26
CA ALA A 29 19.11 3.51 -2.47
C ALA A 29 19.32 2.72 -1.17
N LEU A 30 19.54 3.42 -0.05
CA LEU A 30 19.62 2.79 1.27
C LEU A 30 18.31 2.08 1.61
N PHE A 31 17.17 2.74 1.42
CA PHE A 31 15.85 2.13 1.63
C PHE A 31 15.67 0.86 0.77
N THR A 32 16.00 0.93 -0.53
CA THR A 32 15.94 -0.21 -1.44
C THR A 32 16.79 -1.37 -0.91
N LEU A 33 18.01 -1.09 -0.45
CA LEU A 33 18.90 -2.09 0.12
C LEU A 33 18.31 -2.71 1.40
N LEU A 34 17.82 -1.89 2.33
CA LEU A 34 17.17 -2.37 3.57
C LEU A 34 15.97 -3.27 3.26
N ARG A 35 15.20 -2.91 2.22
CA ARG A 35 14.07 -3.69 1.74
C ARG A 35 14.51 -5.01 1.11
N LEU A 36 15.56 -5.03 0.28
CA LEU A 36 16.11 -6.26 -0.30
C LEU A 36 16.63 -7.21 0.79
N LEU A 37 17.16 -6.66 1.89
CA LEU A 37 17.55 -7.40 3.08
C LEU A 37 16.36 -7.82 3.96
N ARG A 38 15.11 -7.53 3.54
CA ARG A 38 13.85 -7.84 4.24
C ARG A 38 13.84 -7.37 5.71
N ILE A 39 14.51 -6.25 5.99
CA ILE A 39 14.49 -5.65 7.33
C ILE A 39 13.07 -5.15 7.60
N SER A 40 12.45 -5.67 8.67
CA SER A 40 11.09 -5.36 9.12
C SER A 40 11.04 -5.19 10.64
N GLY A 41 9.94 -4.63 11.15
CA GLY A 41 9.75 -4.36 12.58
C GLY A 41 10.37 -3.04 13.05
N VAL A 42 10.89 -2.23 12.12
CA VAL A 42 11.29 -0.85 12.37
C VAL A 42 10.19 0.04 11.80
N PRO A 43 9.40 0.74 12.64
CA PRO A 43 8.20 1.46 12.21
C PRO A 43 8.37 2.36 10.99
N LEU A 44 9.49 3.09 10.91
CA LEU A 44 9.77 3.98 9.79
C LEU A 44 10.06 3.23 8.48
N ILE A 45 10.74 2.07 8.56
CA ILE A 45 11.03 1.22 7.40
C ILE A 45 9.74 0.54 6.94
N ASP A 46 8.91 0.06 7.86
CA ASP A 46 7.64 -0.59 7.56
C ASP A 46 6.66 0.40 6.91
N LEU A 47 6.60 1.64 7.43
CA LEU A 47 5.86 2.74 6.81
C LEU A 47 6.37 3.01 5.38
N ALA A 48 7.68 3.11 5.22
CA ALA A 48 8.30 3.33 3.91
C ALA A 48 8.00 2.17 2.93
N ASN A 49 7.91 0.93 3.42
CA ASN A 49 7.54 -0.22 2.60
C ASN A 49 6.09 -0.14 2.11
N THR A 50 5.16 0.25 2.97
CA THR A 50 3.73 0.44 2.60
C THR A 50 3.55 1.52 1.55
N PHE A 51 4.35 2.59 1.61
CA PHE A 51 4.30 3.69 0.64
C PHE A 51 5.38 3.60 -0.45
N ALA A 52 6.00 2.43 -0.64
CA ALA A 52 7.16 2.27 -1.50
C ALA A 52 6.96 2.85 -2.91
N PRO A 53 5.85 2.58 -3.66
CA PRO A 53 5.65 3.20 -4.98
C PRO A 53 5.75 4.73 -4.95
N TYR A 54 5.11 5.36 -3.96
CA TYR A 54 5.07 6.81 -3.84
C TYR A 54 6.42 7.43 -3.48
N LEU A 55 7.28 6.67 -2.78
CA LEU A 55 8.65 7.09 -2.50
C LEU A 55 9.51 7.19 -3.77
N TYR A 56 9.12 6.64 -4.92
CA TYR A 56 9.87 6.84 -6.16
C TYR A 56 9.30 7.95 -7.06
N MET A 57 8.07 8.44 -6.80
CA MET A 57 7.44 9.47 -7.65
C MET A 57 8.30 10.73 -7.83
N PRO A 58 8.95 11.29 -6.78
CA PRO A 58 9.76 12.49 -6.96
C PRO A 58 10.93 12.30 -7.93
N LEU A 59 11.40 11.07 -8.19
CA LEU A 59 12.44 10.80 -9.20
C LEU A 59 11.94 11.07 -10.62
N VAL A 60 10.66 10.86 -10.91
CA VAL A 60 10.07 11.13 -12.23
C VAL A 60 10.21 12.61 -12.60
N VAL A 61 10.06 13.51 -11.62
CA VAL A 61 10.18 14.97 -11.81
C VAL A 61 11.62 15.45 -11.63
N SER A 62 12.31 14.97 -10.61
CA SER A 62 13.64 15.47 -10.26
C SER A 62 14.74 15.01 -11.22
N PHE A 63 14.61 13.83 -11.82
CA PHE A 63 15.60 13.32 -12.76
C PHE A 63 15.72 14.19 -14.03
N PRO A 64 14.64 14.50 -14.79
CA PRO A 64 14.71 15.42 -15.93
C PRO A 64 15.20 16.81 -15.53
N LEU A 65 14.75 17.31 -14.37
CA LEU A 65 15.16 18.61 -13.85
C LEU A 65 16.67 18.68 -13.60
N SER A 66 17.26 17.60 -13.07
CA SER A 66 18.71 17.50 -12.87
C SER A 66 19.49 17.60 -14.20
N ILE A 67 18.97 17.01 -15.28
CA ILE A 67 19.58 17.05 -16.62
C ILE A 67 19.50 18.47 -17.18
N ILE A 68 18.33 19.12 -17.08
CA ILE A 68 18.11 20.50 -17.58
C ILE A 68 19.03 21.47 -16.85
N VAL A 69 19.11 21.38 -15.52
CA VAL A 69 19.99 22.21 -14.67
C VAL A 69 21.47 21.99 -15.01
N THR A 70 21.85 20.76 -15.36
CA THR A 70 23.23 20.43 -15.73
C THR A 70 23.57 20.89 -17.15
N ARG A 71 22.65 20.73 -18.11
CA ARG A 71 22.84 21.18 -19.51
C ARG A 71 22.79 22.70 -19.66
N GLY A 72 21.95 23.41 -18.90
CA GLY A 72 21.93 24.87 -18.87
C GLY A 72 23.22 25.50 -18.30
N SER A 73 24.04 24.70 -17.62
CA SER A 73 25.41 25.07 -17.23
C SER A 73 26.42 24.87 -18.37
N SER A 74 26.12 24.10 -19.41
CA SER A 74 27.03 23.90 -20.54
C SER A 74 27.10 25.09 -21.50
N GLU A 75 26.16 26.04 -21.47
CA GLU A 75 26.36 27.38 -22.08
C GLU A 75 27.50 28.18 -21.40
N ASP A 76 28.02 27.75 -20.24
CA ASP A 76 29.32 28.21 -19.77
C ASP A 76 30.47 27.82 -20.75
N LEU A 77 30.22 26.97 -21.77
CA LEU A 77 31.12 26.68 -22.90
C LEU A 77 31.32 27.88 -23.82
N ASP A 78 30.30 28.68 -24.09
CA ASP A 78 30.48 29.91 -24.89
C ASP A 78 31.17 31.02 -24.06
N LYS A 79 31.02 30.99 -22.73
CA LYS A 79 31.80 31.85 -21.82
C LYS A 79 33.25 31.36 -21.65
N ALA A 80 33.51 30.06 -21.66
CA ALA A 80 34.86 29.50 -21.71
C ALA A 80 35.53 29.77 -23.07
N ARG A 81 34.75 29.79 -24.15
CA ARG A 81 35.19 30.20 -25.50
C ARG A 81 35.68 31.65 -25.54
N LYS A 82 35.05 32.58 -24.82
CA LYS A 82 35.58 33.95 -24.60
C LYS A 82 36.80 34.02 -23.67
N ARG A 83 37.08 33.00 -22.85
CA ARG A 83 38.33 32.90 -22.05
C ARG A 83 39.53 32.40 -22.86
N LEU A 84 39.31 31.81 -24.04
CA LEU A 84 40.36 31.41 -25.00
C LEU A 84 40.89 32.59 -25.82
N THR A 85 40.19 33.72 -25.83
CA THR A 85 40.62 34.96 -26.47
C THR A 85 41.35 35.93 -25.53
N GLN A 86 41.63 35.57 -24.27
CA GLN A 86 42.37 36.41 -23.32
C GLN A 86 43.84 35.96 -23.15
N PRO A 87 44.82 36.89 -23.14
CA PRO A 87 46.25 36.59 -23.05
C PRO A 87 46.67 35.98 -21.70
N ALA A 88 47.67 35.10 -21.76
CA ALA A 88 47.98 34.04 -20.80
C ALA A 88 48.39 34.47 -19.36
N ARG A 89 48.57 35.75 -19.07
CA ARG A 89 49.24 36.20 -17.82
C ARG A 89 48.37 36.22 -16.56
N LYS A 90 47.13 35.75 -16.59
CA LYS A 90 46.16 35.79 -15.47
C LYS A 90 45.34 34.50 -15.32
N ARG A 91 45.98 33.33 -15.38
CA ARG A 91 45.34 32.03 -15.13
C ARG A 91 45.83 31.42 -13.81
N GLU A 92 45.67 32.13 -12.70
CA GLU A 92 45.88 31.53 -11.38
C GLU A 92 44.53 31.20 -10.73
N HIS A 93 44.41 29.91 -10.36
CA HIS A 93 43.42 29.33 -9.47
C HIS A 93 41.98 29.28 -10.02
N SER A 94 41.78 28.51 -11.09
CA SER A 94 40.45 28.01 -11.38
C SER A 94 40.09 26.95 -10.33
N HIS A 95 39.27 27.34 -9.34
CA HIS A 95 38.59 26.39 -8.49
C HIS A 95 37.89 25.34 -9.37
N TYR A 96 38.39 24.10 -9.33
CA TYR A 96 37.75 22.96 -9.98
C TYR A 96 36.31 22.90 -9.50
N ARG A 97 35.37 23.28 -10.35
CA ARG A 97 33.95 22.97 -10.10
C ARG A 97 33.83 21.47 -10.27
N ALA A 98 33.75 20.76 -9.15
CA ALA A 98 33.54 19.32 -9.14
C ALA A 98 32.27 19.02 -9.95
N HIS A 99 32.44 18.41 -11.12
CA HIS A 99 31.32 17.81 -11.81
C HIS A 99 30.76 16.73 -10.90
N PRO A 100 29.44 16.61 -10.76
CA PRO A 100 28.85 15.52 -10.01
C PRO A 100 29.40 14.21 -10.59
N PRO A 101 29.84 13.30 -9.73
CA PRO A 101 30.44 12.06 -10.20
C PRO A 101 29.39 11.27 -10.98
N ARG A 102 29.81 10.70 -12.12
CA ARG A 102 28.93 10.01 -13.10
C ARG A 102 28.04 8.92 -12.47
N TRP A 103 28.47 8.37 -11.33
CA TRP A 103 27.69 7.36 -10.58
C TRP A 103 26.34 7.89 -10.09
N SER A 104 26.20 9.19 -9.79
CA SER A 104 24.95 9.76 -9.26
C SER A 104 23.81 9.71 -10.28
N VAL A 105 24.13 9.92 -11.57
CA VAL A 105 23.15 9.81 -12.67
C VAL A 105 22.74 8.36 -12.88
N LEU A 106 23.71 7.43 -12.88
CA LEU A 106 23.43 6.00 -13.01
C LEU A 106 22.57 5.48 -11.86
N LEU A 107 22.85 5.93 -10.63
CA LEU A 107 22.04 5.60 -9.45
C LEU A 107 20.59 6.07 -9.63
N GLN A 108 20.38 7.32 -10.07
CA GLN A 108 19.03 7.85 -10.29
C GLN A 108 18.30 7.09 -11.41
N ILE A 109 18.99 6.71 -12.49
CA ILE A 109 18.39 5.87 -13.55
C ILE A 109 17.97 4.51 -12.97
N GLY A 110 18.84 3.87 -12.19
CA GLY A 110 18.53 2.58 -11.55
C GLY A 110 17.32 2.68 -10.62
N LEU A 111 17.28 3.71 -9.77
CA LEU A 111 16.14 3.95 -8.87
C LEU A 111 14.87 4.32 -9.62
N LEU A 112 14.96 5.08 -10.71
CA LEU A 112 13.80 5.38 -11.55
C LEU A 112 13.26 4.12 -12.21
N ALA A 113 14.12 3.22 -12.70
CA ALA A 113 13.70 1.94 -13.26
C ALA A 113 13.00 1.06 -12.22
N ILE A 114 13.51 1.02 -10.99
CA ILE A 114 12.86 0.35 -9.85
C ILE A 114 11.48 1.00 -9.61
N GLY A 115 11.41 2.32 -9.46
CA GLY A 115 10.14 3.03 -9.26
C GLY A 115 9.12 2.75 -10.35
N LEU A 116 9.54 2.79 -11.62
CA LEU A 116 8.67 2.48 -12.76
C LEU A 116 8.19 1.03 -12.74
N TYR A 117 9.04 0.08 -12.37
CA TYR A 117 8.64 -1.32 -12.20
C TYR A 117 7.53 -1.44 -11.15
N TRP A 118 7.66 -0.74 -10.03
CA TRP A 118 6.66 -0.70 -8.98
C TRP A 118 5.32 -0.11 -9.43
N PHE A 119 5.33 0.96 -10.20
CA PHE A 119 4.10 1.53 -10.80
C PHE A 119 3.51 0.66 -11.91
N ALA A 120 4.34 -0.09 -12.62
CA ALA A 120 3.90 -1.00 -13.66
C ALA A 120 3.30 -2.29 -13.08
N LEU A 121 3.69 -2.69 -11.86
CA LEU A 121 3.27 -3.96 -11.24
C LEU A 121 1.74 -4.15 -11.25
N PRO A 122 0.92 -3.17 -10.82
CA PRO A 122 -0.54 -3.31 -10.91
C PRO A 122 -1.06 -3.49 -12.34
N SER A 123 -0.41 -2.84 -13.32
CA SER A 123 -0.78 -2.94 -14.74
C SER A 123 -0.29 -4.25 -15.38
N MET A 124 0.65 -4.94 -14.75
CA MET A 124 1.13 -6.26 -15.18
C MET A 124 0.22 -7.39 -14.71
N TYR A 125 -0.63 -7.16 -13.70
CA TYR A 125 -1.72 -8.07 -13.38
C TYR A 125 -2.74 -8.03 -14.50
N ARG A 126 -2.59 -8.96 -15.46
CA ARG A 126 -3.63 -9.20 -16.44
C ARG A 126 -4.76 -9.95 -15.73
N PRO A 127 -6.02 -9.51 -15.84
CA PRO A 127 -7.13 -10.37 -15.48
C PRO A 127 -6.95 -11.66 -16.28
N LEU A 128 -6.90 -12.79 -15.57
CA LEU A 128 -6.99 -14.07 -16.23
C LEU A 128 -8.38 -14.14 -16.85
N ASP A 129 -8.46 -14.66 -18.07
CA ASP A 129 -9.76 -14.97 -18.65
C ASP A 129 -10.50 -15.87 -17.66
N PRO A 130 -11.77 -15.56 -17.35
CA PRO A 130 -12.53 -16.39 -16.44
C PRO A 130 -12.53 -17.83 -16.98
N PRO A 131 -12.28 -18.84 -16.13
CA PRO A 131 -12.30 -20.21 -16.59
C PRO A 131 -13.66 -20.51 -17.23
N ALA A 132 -13.67 -21.34 -18.28
CA ALA A 132 -14.91 -21.72 -18.96
C ALA A 132 -15.85 -22.57 -18.08
N SER A 133 -15.39 -23.00 -16.90
CA SER A 133 -16.17 -23.72 -15.91
C SER A 133 -17.05 -22.79 -15.08
N GLU A 134 -17.96 -23.38 -14.31
CA GLU A 134 -18.72 -22.69 -13.28
C GLU A 134 -17.80 -21.84 -12.38
N THR A 135 -18.14 -20.57 -12.22
CA THR A 135 -17.37 -19.60 -11.43
C THR A 135 -18.07 -19.37 -10.10
N PHE A 136 -17.33 -19.47 -9.00
CA PHE A 136 -17.77 -19.04 -7.69
C PHE A 136 -17.33 -17.58 -7.45
N ARG A 137 -18.26 -16.68 -7.13
CA ARG A 137 -17.97 -15.25 -6.95
C ARG A 137 -18.10 -14.84 -5.49
N VAL A 138 -17.02 -14.30 -4.94
CA VAL A 138 -16.99 -13.68 -3.62
C VAL A 138 -16.75 -12.18 -3.77
N VAL A 139 -17.50 -11.37 -3.03
CA VAL A 139 -17.21 -9.94 -2.87
C VAL A 139 -16.88 -9.68 -1.41
N SER A 140 -15.71 -9.09 -1.16
CA SER A 140 -15.36 -8.52 0.15
C SER A 140 -15.47 -7.02 0.09
N PHE A 141 -16.12 -6.40 1.08
CA PHE A 141 -16.33 -4.96 1.10
C PHE A 141 -16.36 -4.42 2.53
N ASN A 142 -15.38 -3.58 2.87
CA ASN A 142 -15.42 -2.84 4.13
C ASN A 142 -16.46 -1.73 3.97
N VAL A 143 -17.59 -1.85 4.68
CA VAL A 143 -18.71 -0.92 4.54
C VAL A 143 -18.49 0.39 5.27
N GLN A 144 -17.44 0.49 6.10
CA GLN A 144 -17.17 1.59 7.04
C GLN A 144 -18.34 1.80 8.01
N GLY A 145 -18.09 1.74 9.32
CA GLY A 145 -19.16 1.80 10.35
C GLY A 145 -19.99 3.10 10.38
N SER A 146 -19.52 4.14 9.68
CA SER A 146 -20.17 5.47 9.57
C SER A 146 -20.67 5.80 8.16
N ASN A 147 -20.87 4.79 7.31
CA ASN A 147 -21.19 5.01 5.91
C ASN A 147 -22.62 5.51 5.69
N ALA A 148 -22.71 6.77 5.23
CA ALA A 148 -23.96 7.42 4.89
C ALA A 148 -24.62 6.85 3.62
N GLU A 149 -23.86 6.20 2.73
CA GLU A 149 -24.33 5.64 1.45
C GLU A 149 -24.44 4.09 1.46
N LEU A 150 -24.71 3.48 2.61
CA LEU A 150 -24.80 2.01 2.73
C LEU A 150 -25.84 1.41 1.76
N GLU A 151 -26.98 2.07 1.52
CA GLU A 151 -28.00 1.60 0.58
C GLU A 151 -27.43 1.47 -0.84
N ARG A 152 -26.64 2.46 -1.27
CA ARG A 152 -26.00 2.43 -2.60
C ARG A 152 -24.96 1.32 -2.69
N ALA A 153 -24.23 1.07 -1.61
CA ALA A 153 -23.33 -0.08 -1.53
C ALA A 153 -24.10 -1.40 -1.62
N THR A 154 -25.23 -1.52 -0.91
CA THR A 154 -26.13 -2.69 -0.99
C THR A 154 -26.70 -2.88 -2.41
N GLU A 155 -27.15 -1.83 -3.08
CA GLU A 155 -27.62 -1.89 -4.47
C GLU A 155 -26.53 -2.38 -5.42
N TRP A 156 -25.29 -1.88 -5.24
CA TRP A 156 -24.15 -2.35 -6.03
C TRP A 156 -23.84 -3.83 -5.77
N LEU A 157 -23.86 -4.27 -4.51
CA LEU A 157 -23.65 -5.67 -4.13
C LEU A 157 -24.70 -6.59 -4.78
N LEU A 158 -25.97 -6.19 -4.77
CA LEU A 158 -27.04 -6.91 -5.43
C LEU A 158 -26.86 -6.98 -6.95
N GLY A 159 -26.47 -5.84 -7.57
CA GLY A 159 -26.20 -5.77 -9.01
C GLY A 159 -24.99 -6.62 -9.44
N ALA A 160 -23.98 -6.75 -8.58
CA ALA A 160 -22.83 -7.63 -8.81
C ALA A 160 -23.19 -9.12 -8.69
N ALA A 161 -24.30 -9.42 -8.03
CA ALA A 161 -24.88 -10.75 -7.82
C ALA A 161 -23.85 -11.84 -7.41
N PRO A 162 -22.98 -11.59 -6.41
CA PRO A 162 -22.02 -12.58 -5.95
C PRO A 162 -22.72 -13.76 -5.26
N ASP A 163 -22.01 -14.87 -5.12
CA ASP A 163 -22.50 -16.03 -4.40
C ASP A 163 -22.33 -15.89 -2.89
N VAL A 164 -21.26 -15.21 -2.49
CA VAL A 164 -20.95 -14.87 -1.10
C VAL A 164 -20.53 -13.40 -1.01
N ILE A 165 -21.07 -12.69 -0.01
CA ILE A 165 -20.68 -11.33 0.36
C ILE A 165 -20.01 -11.39 1.72
N VAL A 166 -18.86 -10.74 1.87
CA VAL A 166 -18.16 -10.57 3.15
C VAL A 166 -18.03 -9.08 3.44
N LEU A 167 -18.77 -8.60 4.43
CA LEU A 167 -18.73 -7.20 4.89
C LEU A 167 -17.81 -7.07 6.10
N GLN A 168 -17.05 -5.96 6.17
CA GLN A 168 -16.29 -5.55 7.36
C GLN A 168 -16.83 -4.22 7.89
N GLU A 169 -16.62 -3.96 9.19
CA GLU A 169 -17.08 -2.73 9.87
C GLU A 169 -18.60 -2.52 9.82
N THR A 170 -19.37 -3.61 9.93
CA THR A 170 -20.80 -3.50 10.16
C THR A 170 -21.05 -2.94 11.57
N ALA A 171 -21.87 -1.90 11.66
CA ALA A 171 -22.26 -1.29 12.93
C ALA A 171 -23.67 -1.69 13.35
N GLU A 172 -23.98 -1.49 14.63
CA GLU A 172 -25.34 -1.64 15.15
C GLU A 172 -26.30 -0.73 14.36
N GLY A 173 -27.49 -1.25 14.03
CA GLY A 173 -28.49 -0.53 13.24
C GLY A 173 -28.31 -0.63 11.73
N TYR A 174 -27.35 -1.41 11.22
CA TYR A 174 -27.22 -1.68 9.78
C TYR A 174 -28.31 -2.63 9.25
N ASP A 175 -28.93 -3.45 10.11
CA ASP A 175 -29.87 -4.50 9.68
C ASP A 175 -31.01 -3.99 8.79
N PRO A 176 -31.73 -2.88 9.09
CA PRO A 176 -32.78 -2.38 8.21
C PRO A 176 -32.25 -1.93 6.84
N ARG A 177 -31.02 -1.43 6.77
CA ARG A 177 -30.37 -0.95 5.54
C ARG A 177 -29.79 -2.09 4.70
N LEU A 178 -29.48 -3.21 5.36
CA LEU A 178 -29.06 -4.47 4.72
C LEU A 178 -30.24 -5.39 4.41
N ALA A 179 -31.49 -5.02 4.76
CA ALA A 179 -32.71 -5.79 4.50
C ALA A 179 -32.77 -6.40 3.08
N PRO A 180 -32.44 -5.67 2.00
CA PRO A 180 -32.46 -6.23 0.64
C PRO A 180 -31.51 -7.42 0.43
N LEU A 181 -30.40 -7.53 1.17
CA LEU A 181 -29.50 -8.68 1.09
C LEU A 181 -30.14 -9.92 1.69
N TYR A 182 -30.88 -9.79 2.81
CA TYR A 182 -31.55 -10.93 3.44
C TYR A 182 -32.64 -11.56 2.55
N GLU A 183 -33.23 -10.78 1.64
CA GLU A 183 -34.20 -11.29 0.67
C GLU A 183 -33.57 -12.17 -0.41
N VAL A 184 -32.30 -11.92 -0.76
CA VAL A 184 -31.59 -12.60 -1.85
C VAL A 184 -30.66 -13.71 -1.33
N TYR A 185 -30.10 -13.55 -0.15
CA TYR A 185 -29.15 -14.48 0.47
C TYR A 185 -29.83 -15.19 1.64
N ALA A 186 -30.21 -16.45 1.42
CA ALA A 186 -30.95 -17.25 2.38
C ALA A 186 -30.16 -17.61 3.65
N HIS A 187 -28.83 -17.42 3.63
CA HIS A 187 -27.95 -17.79 4.73
C HIS A 187 -27.05 -16.60 5.08
N GLU A 188 -26.88 -16.35 6.38
CA GLU A 188 -26.00 -15.31 6.91
C GLU A 188 -25.33 -15.76 8.21
N ASP A 189 -24.21 -15.14 8.51
CA ASP A 189 -23.57 -15.23 9.82
C ASP A 189 -22.67 -14.01 10.06
N HIS A 190 -22.34 -13.71 11.31
CA HIS A 190 -21.50 -12.57 11.66
C HIS A 190 -20.74 -12.73 12.98
N ILE A 191 -19.76 -11.83 13.13
CA ILE A 191 -19.12 -11.47 14.38
C ILE A 191 -19.47 -9.99 14.62
N GLU A 192 -20.17 -9.72 15.71
CA GLU A 192 -20.66 -8.38 16.07
C GLU A 192 -19.53 -7.33 16.01
N GLY A 193 -19.80 -6.21 15.34
CA GLY A 193 -18.83 -5.12 15.17
C GLY A 193 -17.57 -5.46 14.37
N SER A 194 -17.49 -6.62 13.70
CA SER A 194 -16.30 -7.05 12.96
C SER A 194 -16.62 -7.39 11.50
N VAL A 195 -17.22 -8.56 11.26
CA VAL A 195 -17.49 -9.09 9.93
C VAL A 195 -18.89 -9.68 9.84
N ARG A 196 -19.52 -9.56 8.67
CA ARG A 196 -20.80 -10.21 8.36
C ARG A 196 -20.73 -10.87 7.00
N VAL A 197 -21.27 -12.07 6.88
CA VAL A 197 -21.25 -12.87 5.66
C VAL A 197 -22.67 -13.19 5.22
N PHE A 198 -22.95 -13.01 3.92
CA PHE A 198 -24.18 -13.44 3.28
C PHE A 198 -23.85 -14.49 2.22
N SER A 199 -24.62 -15.56 2.14
CA SER A 199 -24.37 -16.70 1.26
C SER A 199 -25.66 -17.21 0.61
N ARG A 200 -25.57 -17.55 -0.67
CA ARG A 200 -26.63 -18.31 -1.39
C ARG A 200 -26.63 -19.79 -1.03
N PHE A 201 -25.51 -20.28 -0.51
CA PHE A 201 -25.28 -21.68 -0.18
C PHE A 201 -25.46 -21.92 1.31
N ALA A 202 -25.95 -23.11 1.66
CA ALA A 202 -26.17 -23.51 3.04
C ALA A 202 -24.86 -23.50 3.85
N ILE A 203 -24.92 -22.85 5.02
CA ILE A 203 -23.83 -22.87 6.00
C ILE A 203 -23.98 -24.17 6.81
N LEU A 204 -23.04 -25.10 6.63
CA LEU A 204 -23.00 -26.39 7.31
C LEU A 204 -22.31 -26.31 8.67
N GLN A 205 -21.28 -25.48 8.78
CA GLN A 205 -20.50 -25.30 9.99
C GLN A 205 -20.08 -23.85 10.12
N ARG A 206 -20.05 -23.38 11.38
CA ARG A 206 -19.61 -22.05 11.78
C ARG A 206 -18.56 -22.18 12.87
N ASP A 207 -17.39 -21.57 12.66
CA ASP A 207 -16.34 -21.47 13.67
C ASP A 207 -15.89 -20.02 13.82
N VAL A 208 -15.78 -19.54 15.06
CA VAL A 208 -15.16 -18.25 15.39
C VAL A 208 -13.75 -18.53 15.87
N LEU A 209 -12.77 -17.97 15.17
CA LEU A 209 -11.36 -18.30 15.33
C LEU A 209 -10.62 -17.11 15.91
N THR A 210 -10.05 -17.26 17.11
CA THR A 210 -9.27 -16.22 17.76
C THR A 210 -7.90 -16.06 17.08
N ILE A 211 -7.70 -14.94 16.39
CA ILE A 211 -6.43 -14.54 15.75
C ILE A 211 -5.61 -13.59 16.62
N GLU A 212 -6.24 -12.96 17.61
CA GLU A 212 -5.58 -12.23 18.70
C GLU A 212 -6.42 -12.38 19.97
N ALA A 213 -5.82 -12.85 21.07
CA ALA A 213 -6.51 -12.96 22.34
C ALA A 213 -6.89 -11.56 22.88
N PRO A 214 -8.04 -11.43 23.58
CA PRO A 214 -8.33 -10.21 24.32
C PRO A 214 -7.22 -9.97 25.37
N GLY A 215 -6.88 -8.70 25.58
CA GLY A 215 -5.89 -8.27 26.57
C GLY A 215 -6.40 -7.08 27.38
N ASP A 216 -5.59 -6.56 28.30
CA ASP A 216 -5.96 -5.47 29.23
C ASP A 216 -6.64 -4.28 28.51
N GLY A 217 -7.98 -4.28 28.52
CA GLY A 217 -8.81 -3.26 27.88
C GLY A 217 -8.87 -3.26 26.35
N LYS A 218 -8.44 -4.33 25.67
CA LYS A 218 -8.54 -4.47 24.20
C LYS A 218 -9.48 -5.60 23.84
N SER A 219 -10.41 -5.33 22.93
CA SER A 219 -11.08 -6.41 22.19
C SER A 219 -10.01 -7.21 21.44
N GLY A 220 -10.12 -8.53 21.55
CA GLY A 220 -9.32 -9.44 20.72
C GLY A 220 -9.64 -9.25 19.24
N ARG A 221 -9.08 -10.11 18.41
CA ARG A 221 -9.47 -10.20 17.00
C ARG A 221 -9.84 -11.63 16.68
N GLU A 222 -10.90 -11.73 15.89
CA GLU A 222 -11.52 -12.97 15.50
C GLU A 222 -11.68 -13.02 13.98
N ALA A 223 -11.65 -14.24 13.45
CA ALA A 223 -11.99 -14.57 12.09
C ALA A 223 -13.25 -15.44 12.10
N LEU A 224 -14.14 -15.26 11.13
CA LEU A 224 -15.30 -16.12 10.96
C LEU A 224 -15.01 -17.14 9.86
N ARG A 225 -15.07 -18.43 10.18
CA ARG A 225 -14.98 -19.52 9.22
C ARG A 225 -16.35 -20.14 9.03
N LEU A 226 -16.78 -20.24 7.77
CA LEU A 226 -18.02 -20.89 7.38
C LEU A 226 -17.72 -22.03 6.40
N LEU A 227 -18.22 -23.23 6.68
CA LEU A 227 -18.19 -24.33 5.73
C LEU A 227 -19.49 -24.32 4.91
N LEU A 228 -19.39 -24.04 3.62
CA LEU A 228 -20.53 -23.91 2.72
C LEU A 228 -20.75 -25.21 1.92
N ASN A 229 -22.02 -25.52 1.62
CA ASN A 229 -22.41 -26.60 0.71
C ASN A 229 -22.68 -26.07 -0.71
N LEU A 230 -21.75 -26.32 -1.63
CA LEU A 230 -21.84 -25.97 -3.05
C LEU A 230 -22.24 -27.21 -3.85
N ASP A 231 -23.54 -27.51 -3.87
CA ASP A 231 -24.13 -28.64 -4.60
C ASP A 231 -23.47 -29.99 -4.26
N GLY A 232 -23.24 -30.23 -2.96
CA GLY A 232 -22.59 -31.45 -2.45
C GLY A 232 -21.07 -31.35 -2.33
N ARG A 233 -20.46 -30.23 -2.73
CA ARG A 233 -19.05 -29.91 -2.46
C ARG A 233 -18.94 -29.02 -1.22
N HIS A 234 -17.87 -29.19 -0.45
CA HIS A 234 -17.59 -28.33 0.69
C HIS A 234 -16.54 -27.27 0.34
N LEU A 235 -16.82 -26.03 0.67
CA LEU A 235 -15.88 -24.90 0.54
C LEU A 235 -15.85 -24.13 1.85
N ALA A 236 -14.68 -23.94 2.44
CA ALA A 236 -14.52 -23.06 3.59
C ALA A 236 -14.37 -21.60 3.12
N VAL A 237 -15.11 -20.68 3.74
CA VAL A 237 -14.94 -19.24 3.54
C VAL A 237 -14.51 -18.62 4.86
N TYR A 238 -13.38 -17.93 4.83
CA TYR A 238 -12.85 -17.17 5.95
C TYR A 238 -13.12 -15.68 5.74
N ALA A 239 -13.88 -15.09 6.66
CA ALA A 239 -14.15 -13.67 6.72
C ALA A 239 -13.26 -12.99 7.77
N LEU A 240 -12.52 -11.97 7.36
CA LEU A 240 -11.49 -11.32 8.18
C LEU A 240 -11.62 -9.80 8.21
N HIS A 241 -11.22 -9.23 9.35
CA HIS A 241 -10.91 -7.82 9.47
C HIS A 241 -9.72 -7.63 10.44
N PHE A 242 -8.51 -7.58 9.89
CA PHE A 242 -7.29 -7.41 10.68
C PHE A 242 -7.18 -6.00 11.26
N SER A 243 -6.37 -5.81 12.30
CA SER A 243 -6.17 -4.47 12.86
C SER A 243 -5.42 -3.56 11.90
N LEU A 244 -5.78 -2.28 11.89
CA LEU A 244 -4.99 -1.22 11.26
C LEU A 244 -3.51 -1.30 11.68
N PRO A 245 -2.56 -0.94 10.80
CA PRO A 245 -1.13 -0.90 11.12
C PRO A 245 -0.76 0.34 11.95
N LEU A 246 -1.51 0.58 13.02
CA LEU A 246 -1.37 1.73 13.91
C LEU A 246 -1.37 1.25 15.36
N ARG A 247 -0.48 1.83 16.18
CA ARG A 247 -0.57 1.69 17.64
C ARG A 247 -1.91 2.24 18.13
N PRO A 248 -2.60 1.58 19.07
CA PRO A 248 -3.86 2.09 19.63
C PRO A 248 -3.74 3.53 20.12
N ARG A 249 -4.81 4.33 19.98
CA ARG A 249 -4.84 5.66 20.59
C ARG A 249 -4.96 5.56 22.11
N PRO A 250 -4.42 6.53 22.84
CA PRO A 250 -4.93 6.84 24.17
C PRO A 250 -6.43 7.20 24.07
N PRO A 251 -7.28 6.82 25.02
CA PRO A 251 -8.74 6.95 24.96
C PRO A 251 -9.29 8.39 24.93
N LEU A 252 -8.45 9.41 24.79
CA LEU A 252 -8.82 10.82 24.95
C LEU A 252 -9.41 11.49 23.69
N ASN A 253 -9.42 10.82 22.52
CA ASN A 253 -10.02 11.38 21.30
C ASN A 253 -10.48 10.27 20.31
N PRO A 254 -11.76 9.86 20.37
CA PRO A 254 -12.30 8.77 19.55
C PRO A 254 -12.63 9.17 18.10
N ASP A 255 -12.84 10.45 17.78
CA ASP A 255 -13.63 10.82 16.59
C ASP A 255 -12.86 11.08 15.28
N ALA A 256 -11.53 10.85 15.24
CA ALA A 256 -10.73 11.15 14.05
C ALA A 256 -9.81 10.01 13.66
N ASP A 257 -10.31 8.83 13.27
CA ASP A 257 -9.50 7.59 13.13
C ASP A 257 -8.19 7.71 12.34
N ILE A 258 -8.12 8.59 11.34
CA ILE A 258 -6.95 8.74 10.47
C ILE A 258 -6.61 10.23 10.28
N GLY A 259 -5.71 10.75 11.11
CA GLY A 259 -5.09 12.07 10.95
C GLY A 259 -3.58 11.99 10.68
N PRO A 260 -2.88 13.13 10.53
CA PRO A 260 -1.42 13.16 10.35
C PRO A 260 -0.63 12.39 11.42
N GLU A 261 -1.17 12.29 12.64
CA GLU A 261 -0.61 11.51 13.74
C GLU A 261 -0.60 10.00 13.48
N ALA A 262 -1.36 9.50 12.50
CA ALA A 262 -1.27 8.12 12.05
C ALA A 262 0.15 7.76 11.61
N LEU A 263 0.89 8.70 10.99
CA LEU A 263 2.28 8.49 10.59
C LEU A 263 3.20 8.26 11.80
N LEU A 264 2.97 8.98 12.91
CA LEU A 264 3.74 8.83 14.15
C LEU A 264 3.39 7.55 14.92
N ARG A 265 2.20 7.01 14.66
CA ARG A 265 1.66 5.80 15.30
C ARG A 265 1.81 4.55 14.46
N TYR A 266 2.30 4.66 13.22
CA TYR A 266 2.46 3.53 12.33
C TYR A 266 3.24 2.41 13.00
N ASP A 267 2.65 1.23 13.04
CA ASP A 267 3.20 0.03 13.65
C ASP A 267 2.38 -1.18 13.15
N GLU A 268 3.02 -2.00 12.34
CA GLU A 268 2.40 -3.20 11.78
C GLU A 268 2.61 -4.46 12.61
N SER A 269 3.34 -4.39 13.74
CA SER A 269 3.69 -5.56 14.54
C SER A 269 2.46 -6.37 14.97
N ARG A 270 1.41 -5.69 15.45
CA ARG A 270 0.14 -6.31 15.87
C ARG A 270 -0.57 -7.01 14.70
N ARG A 271 -0.76 -6.31 13.58
CA ARG A 271 -1.38 -6.86 12.36
C ARG A 271 -0.59 -8.05 11.83
N ASN A 272 0.74 -7.94 11.76
CA ASN A 272 1.59 -9.02 11.27
C ASN A 272 1.54 -10.24 12.20
N ALA A 273 1.41 -10.06 13.51
CA ALA A 273 1.18 -11.17 14.44
C ALA A 273 -0.16 -11.88 14.20
N GLN A 274 -1.24 -11.12 13.94
CA GLN A 274 -2.55 -11.69 13.56
C GLN A 274 -2.46 -12.49 12.25
N ILE A 275 -1.78 -11.94 11.23
CA ILE A 275 -1.58 -12.62 9.95
C ILE A 275 -0.87 -13.97 10.17
N ARG A 276 0.25 -13.99 10.90
CA ARG A 276 0.99 -15.25 11.15
C ARG A 276 0.18 -16.25 11.97
N ARG A 277 -0.58 -15.78 12.95
CA ARG A 277 -1.50 -16.63 13.71
C ARG A 277 -2.55 -17.24 12.79
N PHE A 278 -3.09 -16.46 11.87
CA PHE A 278 -4.09 -16.91 10.91
C PHE A 278 -3.50 -17.89 9.88
N LEU A 279 -2.29 -17.64 9.35
CA LEU A 279 -1.59 -18.60 8.49
C LEU A 279 -1.38 -19.95 9.17
N ALA A 280 -1.03 -19.97 10.47
CA ALA A 280 -0.92 -21.21 11.23
C ALA A 280 -2.26 -21.94 11.44
N ILE A 281 -3.39 -21.23 11.35
CA ILE A 281 -4.73 -21.84 11.34
C ILE A 281 -5.02 -22.44 9.96
N LEU A 282 -4.69 -21.73 8.88
CA LEU A 282 -4.86 -22.22 7.51
C LEU A 282 -4.00 -23.44 7.19
N ASP A 283 -2.81 -23.56 7.80
CA ASP A 283 -1.96 -24.75 7.69
C ASP A 283 -2.68 -26.04 8.18
N GLN A 284 -3.79 -25.91 8.92
CA GLN A 284 -4.60 -27.02 9.44
C GLN A 284 -5.91 -27.21 8.66
N GLU A 285 -6.24 -26.33 7.71
CA GLU A 285 -7.45 -26.45 6.90
C GLU A 285 -7.28 -27.57 5.86
N THR A 286 -8.30 -28.40 5.75
CA THR A 286 -8.31 -29.57 4.85
C THR A 286 -9.35 -29.42 3.73
N ALA A 287 -10.36 -28.57 3.91
CA ALA A 287 -11.29 -28.21 2.86
C ALA A 287 -10.63 -27.21 1.90
N PRO A 288 -11.00 -27.20 0.60
CA PRO A 288 -10.73 -26.06 -0.26
C PRO A 288 -11.29 -24.79 0.40
N TYR A 289 -10.57 -23.68 0.31
CA TYR A 289 -10.97 -22.47 1.00
C TYR A 289 -10.77 -21.19 0.20
N ILE A 290 -11.52 -20.15 0.59
CA ILE A 290 -11.33 -18.77 0.17
C ILE A 290 -11.16 -17.91 1.42
N VAL A 291 -10.20 -16.99 1.37
CA VAL A 291 -10.01 -15.97 2.40
C VAL A 291 -10.41 -14.62 1.84
N ALA A 292 -11.35 -13.97 2.50
CA ALA A 292 -11.92 -12.68 2.08
C ALA A 292 -12.00 -11.74 3.28
N GLY A 293 -11.63 -10.49 3.10
CA GLY A 293 -11.64 -9.54 4.19
C GLY A 293 -10.92 -8.24 3.90
N ASP A 294 -10.91 -7.38 4.91
CA ASP A 294 -9.99 -6.25 4.98
C ASP A 294 -8.75 -6.67 5.75
N PHE A 295 -7.65 -6.85 5.01
CA PHE A 295 -6.38 -7.26 5.56
C PHE A 295 -5.59 -6.11 6.18
N ASN A 296 -6.03 -4.86 5.99
CA ASN A 296 -5.34 -3.65 6.45
C ASN A 296 -3.85 -3.61 6.07
N MET A 297 -3.52 -4.13 4.88
CA MET A 297 -2.17 -4.20 4.32
C MET A 297 -2.17 -3.84 2.83
N SER A 298 -1.08 -3.24 2.36
CA SER A 298 -0.82 -3.07 0.93
C SER A 298 -0.06 -4.29 0.39
N ASP A 299 -0.26 -4.56 -0.90
CA ASP A 299 0.57 -5.43 -1.75
C ASP A 299 2.07 -5.07 -1.73
N ALA A 300 2.42 -3.85 -1.33
CA ALA A 300 3.79 -3.39 -1.13
C ALA A 300 4.39 -3.78 0.24
N SER A 301 3.59 -4.27 1.19
CA SER A 301 4.09 -4.64 2.52
C SER A 301 4.92 -5.93 2.47
N LEU A 302 5.93 -6.07 3.33
CA LEU A 302 6.76 -7.29 3.34
C LEU A 302 5.99 -8.53 3.80
N ILE A 303 4.99 -8.35 4.67
CA ILE A 303 4.12 -9.43 5.13
C ILE A 303 3.20 -9.97 4.02
N TYR A 304 2.95 -9.16 2.97
CA TYR A 304 2.14 -9.60 1.83
C TYR A 304 2.76 -10.79 1.13
N ASP A 305 4.09 -10.80 0.91
CA ASP A 305 4.79 -11.93 0.29
C ASP A 305 4.64 -13.22 1.12
N GLU A 306 4.67 -13.10 2.45
CA GLU A 306 4.46 -14.23 3.37
C GLU A 306 3.02 -14.75 3.28
N PHE A 307 2.04 -13.84 3.22
CA PHE A 307 0.63 -14.18 3.12
C PHE A 307 0.28 -14.78 1.75
N ALA A 308 0.59 -14.09 0.66
CA ALA A 308 0.29 -14.50 -0.70
C ALA A 308 1.05 -15.77 -1.11
N GLY A 309 2.27 -15.99 -0.60
CA GLY A 309 3.04 -17.19 -0.90
C GLY A 309 2.51 -18.48 -0.26
N ARG A 310 1.51 -18.38 0.64
CA ARG A 310 0.84 -19.52 1.29
C ARG A 310 -0.59 -19.76 0.82
N MET A 311 -1.14 -18.85 0.01
CA MET A 311 -2.44 -18.99 -0.63
C MET A 311 -2.27 -19.64 -2.00
#